data_AF-A0AAV2RCD6-F1
#
_entry.id   AF-A0AAV2RCD6-F1
#
_cell.length_a   1.000
_cell.length_b   1.000
_cell.length_c   1.000
_cell.angle_alpha   90.00
_cell.angle_beta   90.00
_cell.angle_gamma   90.00
#
_symmetry.space_group_name_H-M   'P 1'
#
loop_
_entity.id
_entity.type
_entity.pdbx_description
1 polymer ?
#
loop_
_entity_poly.entity_id
_entity_poly.type
_entity_poly.pdbx_seq_one_letter_code
_entity_poly.pdbx_strand_id
1 'polypeptide(L)'
;MNFKINILPARLITMAALVWFLSCVDPSVAFENIFLSERLITMAACVRFLSCVYADMTFKSMILYERLITMAALVWFFSDVNPGMLFKSAIICERLITMAALIWLFPRVKPGMKFKIIILCERLITMAACVWFLPCVDPSVAFENTFLCERLITMAAFVRFLSCVYADMTFKSMILYERLITMAALVWFSYVNPGMFLKSAIICERLITMAALIWFFARVKPGMNFKINILPARLITMAALVWFLPCVDSSVAFENTFLCERLITMAAFVRFLSCVYADMTFKSMILYERLITMAALVCFFSDVNPGMLFKSAIICKRLITMAALIWLFPRVKPGMKFKIIILCERLITMAAFVWFLPCVDPSVAFENTFLCERLITMAAFVWFLFCVYADMTFKSSILYEILIT
;
A
#
# COMPACT_ATOMS: atom_id res chain seq x y z
N MET A 1 -21.53 32.80 -19.63
CA MET A 1 -20.68 31.67 -19.17
C MET A 1 -19.49 31.63 -20.10
N ASN A 2 -18.33 32.10 -19.66
CA ASN A 2 -17.14 32.18 -20.52
C ASN A 2 -16.41 30.84 -20.47
N PHE A 3 -16.17 30.24 -21.63
CA PHE A 3 -15.48 28.97 -21.79
C PHE A 3 -14.23 29.19 -22.63
N LYS A 4 -13.06 28.81 -22.10
CA LYS A 4 -11.76 28.97 -22.76
C LYS A 4 -11.08 27.60 -22.86
N ILE A 5 -10.68 27.22 -24.09
CA ILE A 5 -9.82 26.06 -24.36
C ILE A 5 -8.50 26.59 -24.90
N ASN A 6 -7.38 26.25 -24.24
CA ASN A 6 -6.04 26.50 -24.74
C ASN A 6 -5.39 25.17 -25.15
N ILE A 7 -4.88 25.10 -26.39
CA ILE A 7 -4.13 23.96 -26.92
C ILE A 7 -2.75 24.47 -27.34
N LEU A 8 -1.69 23.90 -26.78
CA LEU A 8 -0.31 24.23 -27.12
C LEU A 8 0.46 22.95 -27.45
N PRO A 9 0.74 22.68 -28.75
CA PRO A 9 1.63 21.61 -29.15
C PRO A 9 3.07 22.14 -29.26
N ALA A 10 4.00 21.57 -28.48
CA ALA A 10 5.43 21.85 -28.58
C ALA A 10 6.22 20.57 -28.94
N ARG A 11 7.26 20.74 -29.78
CA ARG A 11 8.24 19.69 -30.08
C ARG A 11 9.63 20.26 -29.87
N LEU A 12 10.42 19.61 -29.02
CA LEU A 12 11.80 20.02 -28.73
C LEU A 12 12.76 18.84 -28.95
N ILE A 13 13.84 19.09 -29.70
CA ILE A 13 14.95 18.17 -29.91
C ILE A 13 16.23 18.92 -29.52
N THR A 14 16.86 18.54 -28.39
CA THR A 14 18.11 19.15 -27.92
C THR A 14 19.01 18.12 -27.25
N MET A 15 20.30 18.42 -27.11
CA MET A 15 21.23 17.51 -26.42
C MET A 15 20.93 17.45 -24.92
N ALA A 16 20.71 18.60 -24.29
CA ALA A 16 20.25 18.70 -22.92
C ALA A 16 19.06 19.66 -22.85
N ALA A 17 18.13 19.40 -21.94
CA ALA A 17 17.04 20.34 -21.66
C ALA A 17 16.82 20.47 -20.15
N LEU A 18 16.75 21.71 -19.70
CA LEU A 18 16.14 22.06 -18.44
C LEU A 18 14.80 22.71 -18.78
N VAL A 19 13.72 21.95 -18.60
CA VAL A 19 12.38 22.42 -18.97
C VAL A 19 11.61 22.74 -17.70
N TRP A 20 11.15 23.97 -17.62
CA TRP A 20 10.29 24.42 -16.53
C TRP A 20 8.92 24.76 -17.07
N PHE A 21 7.94 23.98 -16.69
CA PHE A 21 6.54 24.27 -17.00
C PHE A 21 5.94 25.09 -15.88
N LEU A 22 5.79 26.39 -16.12
CA LEU A 22 5.03 27.30 -15.30
C LEU A 22 3.70 27.57 -16.01
N SER A 23 2.62 26.98 -15.50
CA SER A 23 1.27 27.43 -15.87
C SER A 23 0.75 28.32 -14.75
N CYS A 24 0.66 29.63 -15.03
CA CYS A 24 -0.09 30.60 -14.24
C CYS A 24 -1.35 30.97 -15.00
N VAL A 25 -2.48 31.08 -14.28
CA VAL A 25 -3.77 31.44 -14.86
C VAL A 25 -4.37 32.63 -14.13
N ASP A 26 -4.97 33.55 -14.89
CA ASP A 26 -5.71 34.71 -14.39
C ASP A 26 -6.97 34.30 -13.59
N PRO A 27 -7.30 35.02 -12.49
CA PRO A 27 -8.28 34.60 -11.48
C PRO A 27 -9.77 34.69 -11.87
N SER A 28 -10.17 35.16 -13.06
CA SER A 28 -11.55 35.63 -13.30
C SER A 28 -12.48 34.71 -14.13
N VAL A 29 -12.17 33.42 -14.29
CA VAL A 29 -12.93 32.52 -15.18
C VAL A 29 -13.64 31.40 -14.41
N ALA A 30 -14.96 31.25 -14.63
CA ALA A 30 -15.79 30.26 -13.93
C ALA A 30 -15.51 28.79 -14.34
N PHE A 31 -15.16 28.55 -15.61
CA PHE A 31 -14.84 27.23 -16.15
C PHE A 31 -13.61 27.31 -17.06
N GLU A 32 -12.59 26.52 -16.74
CA GLU A 32 -11.39 26.45 -17.55
C GLU A 32 -10.92 25.01 -17.76
N ASN A 33 -10.70 24.67 -19.04
CA ASN A 33 -10.14 23.41 -19.49
C ASN A 33 -8.81 23.67 -20.19
N ILE A 34 -7.71 23.18 -19.62
CA ILE A 34 -6.37 23.30 -20.20
C ILE A 34 -5.94 21.93 -20.72
N PHE A 35 -5.54 21.88 -22.00
CA PHE A 35 -4.98 20.70 -22.63
C PHE A 35 -3.57 21.00 -23.13
N LEU A 36 -2.55 20.38 -22.52
CA LEU A 36 -1.16 20.48 -22.97
C LEU A 36 -0.68 19.13 -23.50
N SER A 37 -0.10 19.16 -24.69
CA SER A 37 0.50 17.97 -25.31
C SER A 37 1.91 18.27 -25.80
N GLU A 38 2.89 17.68 -25.13
CA GLU A 38 4.29 17.93 -25.43
C GLU A 38 5.07 16.66 -25.76
N ARG A 39 6.06 16.82 -26.64
CA ARG A 39 6.99 15.76 -27.04
C ARG A 39 8.41 16.27 -26.94
N LEU A 40 9.20 15.62 -26.09
CA LEU A 40 10.59 15.98 -25.86
C LEU A 40 11.51 14.78 -26.13
N ILE A 41 12.52 15.01 -26.98
CA ILE A 41 13.56 14.01 -27.32
C ILE A 41 14.91 14.64 -26.99
N THR A 42 15.56 14.19 -25.92
CA THR A 42 16.86 14.75 -25.49
C THR A 42 17.78 13.69 -24.90
N MET A 43 19.09 13.95 -24.80
CA MET A 43 19.98 12.99 -24.15
C MET A 43 19.80 13.04 -22.62
N ALA A 44 19.74 14.24 -22.05
CA ALA A 44 19.49 14.44 -20.62
C ALA A 44 18.41 15.51 -20.41
N ALA A 45 17.43 15.19 -19.57
CA ALA A 45 16.38 16.13 -19.20
C ALA A 45 16.27 16.28 -17.68
N CYS A 46 16.24 17.53 -17.23
CA CYS A 46 15.72 17.91 -15.93
C CYS A 46 14.38 18.61 -16.18
N VAL A 47 13.28 17.93 -15.88
CA VAL A 47 11.94 18.47 -16.11
C VAL A 47 11.29 18.77 -14.78
N ARG A 48 10.91 20.03 -14.59
CA ARG A 48 10.18 20.49 -13.41
C ARG A 48 8.82 20.98 -13.83
N PHE A 49 7.78 20.37 -13.30
CA PHE A 49 6.41 20.84 -13.46
C PHE A 49 6.02 21.65 -12.24
N LEU A 50 5.57 22.88 -12.47
CA LEU A 50 5.12 23.78 -11.43
C LEU A 50 3.83 24.44 -11.92
N SER A 51 2.70 23.83 -11.59
CA SER A 51 1.40 24.46 -11.81
C SER A 51 1.06 25.31 -10.58
N CYS A 52 0.80 26.61 -10.79
CA CYS A 52 0.33 27.54 -9.77
C CYS A 52 -0.95 28.22 -10.27
N VAL A 53 -2.04 28.15 -9.50
CA VAL A 53 -3.33 28.74 -9.89
C VAL A 53 -3.70 29.79 -8.86
N TYR A 54 -4.03 31.02 -9.26
CA TYR A 54 -4.54 32.08 -8.35
C TYR A 54 -6.05 31.96 -8.11
N ALA A 55 -6.54 32.55 -7.02
CA ALA A 55 -7.84 32.27 -6.37
C ALA A 55 -9.10 32.72 -7.18
N ASP A 56 -10.26 32.16 -6.79
CA ASP A 56 -11.64 32.41 -7.26
C ASP A 56 -12.15 31.68 -8.53
N MET A 57 -12.01 30.35 -8.58
CA MET A 57 -12.61 29.51 -9.63
C MET A 57 -13.55 28.43 -9.10
N THR A 58 -14.72 28.27 -9.74
CA THR A 58 -15.73 27.27 -9.37
C THR A 58 -15.42 25.86 -9.86
N PHE A 59 -14.93 25.71 -11.10
CA PHE A 59 -14.59 24.41 -11.69
C PHE A 59 -13.35 24.53 -12.59
N LYS A 60 -12.39 23.60 -12.40
CA LYS A 60 -11.21 23.52 -13.28
C LYS A 60 -10.88 22.07 -13.62
N SER A 61 -10.72 21.82 -14.91
CA SER A 61 -10.18 20.56 -15.42
C SER A 61 -8.84 20.79 -16.10
N MET A 62 -7.83 20.03 -15.72
CA MET A 62 -6.51 20.06 -16.36
C MET A 62 -6.20 18.69 -16.92
N ILE A 63 -5.90 18.61 -18.22
CA ILE A 63 -5.45 17.40 -18.89
C ILE A 63 -4.04 17.63 -19.42
N LEU A 64 -3.07 16.94 -18.84
CA LEU A 64 -1.67 16.95 -19.29
C LEU A 64 -1.34 15.65 -19.99
N TYR A 65 -0.79 15.72 -21.20
CA TYR A 65 -0.26 14.57 -21.91
C TYR A 65 1.19 14.81 -22.33
N GLU A 66 2.13 14.11 -21.71
CA GLU A 66 3.54 14.28 -22.04
C GLU A 66 4.21 12.99 -22.50
N ARG A 67 5.09 13.15 -23.49
CA ARG A 67 5.90 12.06 -24.03
C ARG A 67 7.36 12.45 -24.01
N LEU A 68 8.13 11.81 -23.14
CA LEU A 68 9.55 12.07 -22.94
C LEU A 68 10.37 10.85 -23.35
N ILE A 69 11.33 11.05 -24.25
CA ILE A 69 12.29 10.02 -24.68
C ILE A 69 13.69 10.56 -24.41
N THR A 70 14.37 10.03 -23.40
CA THR A 70 15.72 10.49 -23.02
C THR A 70 16.65 9.39 -22.56
N MET A 71 17.96 9.62 -22.53
CA MET A 71 18.88 8.65 -21.92
C MET A 71 18.79 8.70 -20.39
N ALA A 72 18.82 9.92 -19.82
CA ALA A 72 18.62 10.15 -18.40
C ALA A 72 17.53 11.20 -18.16
N ALA A 73 16.69 10.97 -17.16
CA ALA A 73 15.68 11.93 -16.74
C ALA A 73 15.67 12.09 -15.22
N LEU A 74 15.71 13.34 -14.78
CA LEU A 74 15.30 13.74 -13.44
C LEU A 74 13.99 14.50 -13.59
N VAL A 75 12.90 13.91 -13.09
CA VAL A 75 11.57 14.49 -13.25
C VAL A 75 11.00 14.83 -11.89
N TRP A 76 10.62 16.10 -11.74
CA TRP A 76 10.08 16.62 -10.51
C TRP A 76 8.68 17.21 -10.73
N PHE A 77 7.70 16.58 -10.11
CA PHE A 77 6.32 17.04 -10.17
C PHE A 77 5.95 17.80 -8.91
N PHE A 78 5.75 19.10 -9.08
CA PHE A 78 5.07 19.93 -8.10
C PHE A 78 3.75 20.41 -8.66
N SER A 79 2.66 19.93 -8.07
CA SER A 79 1.41 20.67 -8.15
C SER A 79 1.23 21.40 -6.83
N ASP A 80 1.17 22.73 -6.90
CA ASP A 80 0.71 23.57 -5.80
C ASP A 80 -0.62 24.20 -6.21
N VAL A 81 -1.56 24.30 -5.29
CA VAL A 81 -2.91 24.79 -5.60
C VAL A 81 -3.30 25.80 -4.54
N ASN A 82 -3.68 27.02 -4.93
CA ASN A 82 -4.12 28.06 -3.98
C ASN A 82 -5.51 27.77 -3.38
N PRO A 83 -5.79 28.33 -2.17
CA PRO A 83 -7.10 28.26 -1.50
C PRO A 83 -8.24 28.87 -2.35
N GLY A 84 -9.46 28.35 -2.21
CA GLY A 84 -10.70 29.00 -2.71
C GLY A 84 -11.49 28.29 -3.82
N MET A 85 -11.17 27.04 -4.17
CA MET A 85 -11.89 26.31 -5.25
C MET A 85 -12.88 25.27 -4.71
N LEU A 86 -14.07 25.17 -5.34
CA LEU A 86 -15.10 24.21 -4.97
C LEU A 86 -14.83 22.80 -5.55
N PHE A 87 -14.53 22.71 -6.84
CA PHE A 87 -14.25 21.44 -7.53
C PHE A 87 -13.03 21.53 -8.44
N LYS A 88 -12.11 20.56 -8.33
CA LYS A 88 -10.95 20.43 -9.22
C LYS A 88 -10.73 19.00 -9.67
N SER A 89 -10.64 18.81 -10.99
CA SER A 89 -10.19 17.56 -11.61
C SER A 89 -8.86 17.75 -12.34
N ALA A 90 -7.88 16.90 -12.07
CA ALA A 90 -6.63 16.86 -12.84
C ALA A 90 -6.40 15.45 -13.37
N ILE A 91 -6.17 15.34 -14.68
CA ILE A 91 -5.78 14.10 -15.35
C ILE A 91 -4.39 14.33 -15.93
N ILE A 92 -3.41 13.60 -15.44
CA ILE A 92 -2.03 13.69 -15.93
C ILE A 92 -1.68 12.32 -16.51
N CYS A 93 -1.35 12.30 -17.79
CA CYS A 93 -1.02 11.11 -18.54
C CYS A 93 0.39 11.24 -19.10
N GLU A 94 1.34 10.51 -18.53
CA GLU A 94 2.74 10.62 -18.93
C GLU A 94 3.29 9.32 -19.47
N ARG A 95 4.14 9.46 -20.49
CA ARG A 95 4.87 8.35 -21.05
C ARG A 95 6.34 8.68 -21.14
N LEU A 96 7.13 8.03 -20.30
CA LEU A 96 8.57 8.21 -20.18
C LEU A 96 9.28 6.96 -20.68
N ILE A 97 10.19 7.12 -21.64
CA ILE A 97 11.05 6.06 -22.15
C ILE A 97 12.49 6.51 -21.93
N THR A 98 13.17 5.93 -20.94
CA THR A 98 14.56 6.33 -20.63
C THR A 98 15.49 5.20 -20.23
N MET A 99 16.80 5.39 -20.26
CA MET A 99 17.72 4.38 -19.71
C MET A 99 17.70 4.43 -18.19
N ALA A 100 17.80 5.63 -17.62
CA ALA A 100 17.71 5.86 -16.19
C ALA A 100 16.69 6.96 -15.87
N ALA A 101 15.87 6.75 -14.84
CA ALA A 101 14.93 7.75 -14.34
C ALA A 101 15.00 7.87 -12.82
N LEU A 102 15.10 9.10 -12.34
CA LEU A 102 14.82 9.46 -10.95
C LEU A 102 13.59 10.36 -10.94
N ILE A 103 12.50 9.84 -10.38
CA ILE A 103 11.20 10.51 -10.42
C ILE A 103 10.76 10.83 -9.01
N TRP A 104 10.43 12.10 -8.81
CA TRP A 104 9.99 12.64 -7.53
C TRP A 104 8.60 13.27 -7.69
N LEU A 105 7.59 12.66 -7.06
CA LEU A 105 6.19 13.07 -7.18
C LEU A 105 5.70 13.75 -5.89
N PHE A 106 5.51 15.08 -5.96
CA PHE A 106 5.09 15.98 -4.86
C PHE A 106 3.79 16.71 -5.19
N PRO A 107 2.65 16.02 -5.22
CA PRO A 107 1.39 16.76 -5.14
C PRO A 107 1.30 17.39 -3.75
N ARG A 108 1.25 18.73 -3.69
CA ARG A 108 0.88 19.52 -2.51
C ARG A 108 -0.49 20.16 -2.74
N VAL A 109 -1.24 20.38 -1.66
CA VAL A 109 -2.61 20.91 -1.74
C VAL A 109 -2.76 21.93 -0.63
N LYS A 110 -2.90 23.23 -0.93
CA LYS A 110 -3.16 24.22 0.11
C LYS A 110 -4.57 24.08 0.69
N PRO A 111 -4.79 24.56 1.92
CA PRO A 111 -6.09 24.52 2.60
C PRO A 111 -7.25 25.18 1.83
N GLY A 112 -8.50 24.74 2.09
CA GLY A 112 -9.73 25.44 1.66
C GLY A 112 -10.49 24.87 0.44
N MET A 113 -10.38 23.58 0.14
CA MET A 113 -11.07 22.94 -1.00
C MET A 113 -12.15 21.95 -0.56
N LYS A 114 -13.31 21.95 -1.23
CA LYS A 114 -14.40 21.01 -0.89
C LYS A 114 -14.25 19.64 -1.57
N PHE A 115 -14.02 19.60 -2.88
CA PHE A 115 -13.90 18.37 -3.65
C PHE A 115 -12.69 18.36 -4.59
N LYS A 116 -11.88 17.31 -4.52
CA LYS A 116 -10.72 17.13 -5.40
C LYS A 116 -10.63 15.71 -5.96
N ILE A 117 -10.51 15.62 -7.28
CA ILE A 117 -10.23 14.37 -8.00
C ILE A 117 -8.90 14.52 -8.74
N ILE A 118 -7.94 13.66 -8.45
CA ILE A 118 -6.68 13.59 -9.20
C ILE A 118 -6.57 12.20 -9.80
N ILE A 119 -6.31 12.14 -11.11
CA ILE A 119 -6.03 10.91 -11.84
C ILE A 119 -4.62 11.07 -12.44
N LEU A 120 -3.64 10.33 -11.91
CA LEU A 120 -2.32 10.23 -12.54
C LEU A 120 -2.22 8.87 -13.24
N CYS A 121 -1.83 8.90 -14.51
CA CYS A 121 -1.63 7.73 -15.36
C CYS A 121 -0.21 7.79 -15.92
N GLU A 122 0.73 7.13 -15.27
CA GLU A 122 2.13 7.15 -15.69
C GLU A 122 2.51 5.80 -16.33
N ARG A 123 3.18 5.88 -17.49
CA ARG A 123 3.77 4.72 -18.15
C ARG A 123 5.25 4.95 -18.34
N LEU A 124 6.04 4.20 -17.60
CA LEU A 124 7.48 4.31 -17.60
C LEU A 124 8.13 3.02 -18.11
N ILE A 125 9.00 3.16 -19.10
CA ILE A 125 9.77 2.07 -19.69
C ILE A 125 11.24 2.45 -19.52
N THR A 126 11.95 1.81 -18.59
CA THR A 126 13.36 2.15 -18.35
C THR A 126 14.27 0.98 -18.01
N MET A 127 15.59 1.14 -18.12
CA MET A 127 16.49 0.10 -17.61
C MET A 127 16.55 0.15 -16.09
N ALA A 128 16.71 1.33 -15.50
CA ALA A 128 16.70 1.55 -14.06
C ALA A 128 15.74 2.70 -13.69
N ALA A 129 14.94 2.50 -12.64
CA ALA A 129 14.09 3.55 -12.09
C ALA A 129 14.22 3.63 -10.57
N CYS A 130 14.35 4.85 -10.07
CA CYS A 130 14.18 5.17 -8.66
C CYS A 130 12.97 6.11 -8.56
N VAL A 131 11.84 5.60 -8.09
CA VAL A 131 10.58 6.35 -8.03
C VAL A 131 10.21 6.59 -6.58
N TRP A 132 9.98 7.84 -6.24
CA TRP A 132 9.66 8.28 -4.89
C TRP A 132 8.35 9.06 -4.89
N PHE A 133 7.35 8.48 -4.26
CA PHE A 133 6.02 9.06 -4.10
C PHE A 133 5.90 9.73 -2.74
N LEU A 134 5.71 11.04 -2.74
CA LEU A 134 5.49 11.83 -1.54
C LEU A 134 4.23 12.70 -1.66
N PRO A 135 3.04 12.08 -1.74
CA PRO A 135 1.82 12.84 -1.64
C PRO A 135 1.74 13.49 -0.26
N CYS A 136 1.77 14.82 -0.24
CA CYS A 136 1.61 15.66 0.94
C CYS A 136 0.29 16.42 0.81
N VAL A 137 -0.59 16.32 1.80
CA VAL A 137 -1.88 17.01 1.72
C VAL A 137 -2.05 17.91 2.94
N ASP A 138 -2.33 19.19 2.71
CA ASP A 138 -2.52 20.18 3.77
C ASP A 138 -3.94 20.06 4.39
N PRO A 139 -4.14 20.53 5.63
CA PRO A 139 -5.22 20.07 6.50
C PRO A 139 -6.59 20.78 6.34
N SER A 140 -7.23 20.79 5.16
CA SER A 140 -8.66 21.25 5.11
C SER A 140 -9.40 20.89 3.82
N VAL A 141 -9.24 19.65 3.37
CA VAL A 141 -10.03 19.14 2.24
C VAL A 141 -11.14 18.24 2.77
N ALA A 142 -12.40 18.55 2.42
CA ALA A 142 -13.54 17.77 2.88
C ALA A 142 -13.60 16.39 2.20
N PHE A 143 -13.40 16.35 0.89
CA PHE A 143 -13.39 15.13 0.09
C PHE A 143 -12.23 15.11 -0.92
N GLU A 144 -11.34 14.14 -0.78
CA GLU A 144 -10.24 13.90 -1.73
C GLU A 144 -10.27 12.47 -2.26
N ASN A 145 -10.37 12.34 -3.59
CA ASN A 145 -10.23 11.08 -4.31
C ASN A 145 -9.00 11.14 -5.22
N THR A 146 -7.96 10.37 -4.89
CA THR A 146 -6.76 10.25 -5.72
C THR A 146 -6.70 8.86 -6.36
N PHE A 147 -6.67 8.82 -7.69
CA PHE A 147 -6.46 7.64 -8.50
C PHE A 147 -5.07 7.70 -9.11
N LEU A 148 -4.21 6.74 -8.79
CA LEU A 148 -2.90 6.59 -9.43
C LEU A 148 -2.88 5.28 -10.18
N CYS A 149 -2.59 5.34 -11.47
CA CYS A 149 -2.47 4.19 -12.35
C CYS A 149 -1.08 4.20 -12.97
N GLU A 150 -0.19 3.38 -12.42
CA GLU A 150 1.20 3.33 -12.84
C GLU A 150 1.51 2.04 -13.55
N ARG A 151 2.21 2.14 -14.67
CA ARG A 151 2.75 1.00 -15.39
C ARG A 151 4.24 1.16 -15.57
N LEU A 152 4.99 0.43 -14.75
CA LEU A 152 6.44 0.38 -14.75
C LEU A 152 6.90 -0.89 -15.48
N ILE A 153 7.71 -0.72 -16.52
CA ILE A 153 8.42 -1.81 -17.19
C ILE A 153 9.91 -1.49 -17.09
N THR A 154 10.62 -2.15 -16.17
CA THR A 154 12.05 -1.87 -15.96
C THR A 154 12.92 -3.09 -15.74
N MET A 155 14.24 -3.01 -15.93
CA MET A 155 15.12 -4.11 -15.51
C MET A 155 15.27 -4.11 -13.99
N ALA A 156 15.52 -2.94 -13.40
CA ALA A 156 15.58 -2.74 -11.95
C ALA A 156 14.70 -1.57 -11.53
N ALA A 157 13.92 -1.75 -10.46
CA ALA A 157 13.14 -0.67 -9.85
C ALA A 157 13.36 -0.61 -8.35
N PHE A 158 13.61 0.59 -7.86
CA PHE A 158 13.47 0.96 -6.46
C PHE A 158 12.25 1.89 -6.36
N VAL A 159 11.18 1.40 -5.75
CA VAL A 159 9.94 2.17 -5.59
C VAL A 159 9.72 2.41 -4.11
N ARG A 160 9.63 3.68 -3.72
CA ARG A 160 9.36 4.07 -2.35
C ARG A 160 8.08 4.91 -2.27
N PHE A 161 7.10 4.38 -1.55
CA PHE A 161 5.87 5.09 -1.21
C PHE A 161 5.99 5.72 0.18
N LEU A 162 5.88 7.03 0.24
CA LEU A 162 5.94 7.85 1.45
C LEU A 162 4.70 8.75 1.49
N SER A 163 3.56 8.24 1.95
CA SER A 163 2.40 9.11 2.15
C SER A 163 2.54 9.86 3.47
N CYS A 164 2.57 11.20 3.42
CA CYS A 164 2.48 12.08 4.58
C CYS A 164 1.17 12.87 4.50
N VAL A 165 0.34 12.81 5.54
CA VAL A 165 -0.91 13.59 5.61
C VAL A 165 -0.83 14.51 6.82
N TYR A 166 -1.30 15.76 6.69
CA TYR A 166 -1.51 16.66 7.82
C TYR A 166 -2.97 16.59 8.27
N ALA A 167 -3.21 16.76 9.58
CA ALA A 167 -4.46 16.46 10.27
C ALA A 167 -5.54 17.53 10.01
N ASP A 168 -6.73 17.09 9.54
CA ASP A 168 -8.05 17.78 9.49
C ASP A 168 -8.80 17.48 8.17
N MET A 169 -9.08 16.20 7.92
CA MET A 169 -9.87 15.75 6.76
C MET A 169 -11.02 14.83 7.16
N THR A 170 -12.20 15.09 6.59
CA THR A 170 -13.43 14.31 6.86
C THR A 170 -13.47 13.00 6.09
N PHE A 171 -13.14 13.00 4.79
CA PHE A 171 -13.13 11.79 3.96
C PHE A 171 -11.99 11.81 2.93
N LYS A 172 -11.26 10.69 2.86
CA LYS A 172 -10.23 10.48 1.82
C LYS A 172 -10.30 9.06 1.26
N SER A 173 -10.41 9.00 -0.06
CA SER A 173 -10.24 7.76 -0.82
C SER A 173 -8.97 7.82 -1.66
N MET A 174 -8.13 6.81 -1.53
CA MET A 174 -6.94 6.65 -2.36
C MET A 174 -7.03 5.30 -3.05
N ILE A 175 -7.03 5.32 -4.38
CA ILE A 175 -7.00 4.12 -5.21
C ILE A 175 -5.67 4.11 -5.95
N LEU A 176 -4.77 3.23 -5.53
CA LEU A 176 -3.51 2.95 -6.20
C LEU A 176 -3.68 1.70 -7.06
N TYR A 177 -3.36 1.81 -8.34
CA TYR A 177 -3.24 0.69 -9.26
C TYR A 177 -1.84 0.70 -9.85
N GLU A 178 -1.00 -0.22 -9.41
CA GLU A 178 0.37 -0.33 -9.90
C GLU A 178 0.57 -1.65 -10.64
N ARG A 179 1.11 -1.57 -11.85
CA ARG A 179 1.56 -2.73 -12.61
C ARG A 179 3.05 -2.62 -12.87
N LEU A 180 3.82 -3.38 -12.11
CA LEU A 180 5.27 -3.42 -12.19
C LEU A 180 5.71 -4.71 -12.87
N ILE A 181 6.45 -4.60 -13.97
CA ILE A 181 7.06 -5.71 -14.69
C ILE A 181 8.56 -5.48 -14.68
N THR A 182 9.31 -6.21 -13.84
CA THR A 182 10.76 -5.99 -13.72
C THR A 182 11.59 -7.25 -13.53
N MET A 183 12.90 -7.20 -13.77
CA MET A 183 13.76 -8.33 -13.39
C MET A 183 13.98 -8.34 -11.87
N ALA A 184 14.29 -7.18 -11.29
CA ALA A 184 14.44 -7.00 -9.86
C ALA A 184 13.59 -5.81 -9.38
N ALA A 185 12.90 -5.98 -8.25
CA ALA A 185 12.15 -4.91 -7.60
C ALA A 185 12.50 -4.86 -6.11
N LEU A 186 12.78 -3.66 -5.62
CA LEU A 186 12.75 -3.34 -4.20
C LEU A 186 11.62 -2.34 -3.98
N VAL A 187 10.58 -2.79 -3.29
CA VAL A 187 9.39 -1.97 -3.03
C VAL A 187 9.30 -1.69 -1.54
N TRP A 188 9.26 -0.41 -1.20
CA TRP A 188 9.17 0.07 0.16
C TRP A 188 7.88 0.86 0.36
N PHE A 189 7.00 0.35 1.22
CA PHE A 189 5.83 1.09 1.68
C PHE A 189 6.10 1.68 3.04
N SER A 190 6.04 3.01 3.14
CA SER A 190 6.05 3.74 4.40
C SER A 190 4.81 4.62 4.46
N TYR A 191 3.90 4.23 5.33
CA TYR A 191 2.68 4.99 5.59
C TYR A 191 2.83 5.71 6.93
N VAL A 192 2.63 7.03 6.95
CA VAL A 192 2.62 7.83 8.19
C VAL A 192 1.41 8.77 8.13
N ASN A 193 0.48 8.62 9.07
CA ASN A 193 -0.77 9.38 9.06
C ASN A 193 -1.20 9.83 10.46
N PRO A 194 -1.36 11.14 10.72
CA PRO A 194 -2.12 11.71 11.84
C PRO A 194 -3.56 12.12 11.44
N GLY A 195 -4.50 12.00 12.40
CA GLY A 195 -5.79 12.70 12.52
C GLY A 195 -6.75 12.76 11.30
N MET A 196 -7.64 11.76 11.12
CA MET A 196 -8.74 11.82 10.14
C MET A 196 -10.01 11.09 10.64
N PHE A 197 -11.20 11.44 10.13
CA PHE A 197 -12.46 10.78 10.53
C PHE A 197 -12.72 9.47 9.78
N LEU A 198 -12.67 9.48 8.44
CA LEU A 198 -12.88 8.33 7.57
C LEU A 198 -11.78 8.24 6.50
N LYS A 199 -11.10 7.10 6.43
CA LYS A 199 -10.09 6.83 5.39
C LYS A 199 -10.28 5.46 4.76
N SER A 200 -10.42 5.45 3.44
CA SER A 200 -10.38 4.23 2.62
C SER A 200 -9.16 4.25 1.70
N ALA A 201 -8.30 3.25 1.79
CA ALA A 201 -7.23 3.05 0.82
C ALA A 201 -7.41 1.70 0.14
N ILE A 202 -7.51 1.71 -1.19
CA ILE A 202 -7.51 0.50 -2.02
C ILE A 202 -6.20 0.50 -2.81
N ILE A 203 -5.34 -0.47 -2.53
CA ILE A 203 -4.05 -0.61 -3.20
C ILE A 203 -4.06 -1.93 -3.97
N CYS A 204 -4.17 -1.82 -5.29
CA CYS A 204 -4.18 -2.93 -6.22
C CYS A 204 -2.81 -3.02 -6.89
N GLU A 205 -1.97 -3.92 -6.41
CA GLU A 205 -0.63 -4.14 -6.98
C GLU A 205 -0.58 -5.41 -7.80
N ARG A 206 -0.02 -5.30 -9.01
CA ARG A 206 0.34 -6.44 -9.84
C ARG A 206 1.83 -6.39 -10.17
N LEU A 207 2.59 -7.21 -9.47
CA LEU A 207 4.04 -7.31 -9.63
C LEU A 207 4.40 -8.61 -10.36
N ILE A 208 5.09 -8.48 -11.49
CA ILE A 208 5.62 -9.61 -12.26
C ILE A 208 7.13 -9.43 -12.31
N THR A 209 7.88 -10.19 -11.51
CA THR A 209 9.35 -10.04 -11.48
C THR A 209 10.14 -11.33 -11.35
N MET A 210 11.43 -11.33 -11.69
CA MET A 210 12.26 -12.50 -11.39
C MET A 210 12.58 -12.56 -9.90
N ALA A 211 12.99 -11.44 -9.31
CA ALA A 211 13.21 -11.31 -7.88
C ALA A 211 12.46 -10.10 -7.32
N ALA A 212 11.87 -10.25 -6.13
CA ALA A 212 11.22 -9.17 -5.41
C ALA A 212 11.64 -9.17 -3.93
N LEU A 213 12.08 -8.01 -3.45
CA LEU A 213 12.19 -7.70 -2.02
C LEU A 213 11.11 -6.68 -1.70
N ILE A 214 10.08 -7.10 -0.96
CA ILE A 214 8.96 -6.22 -0.64
C ILE A 214 8.91 -5.98 0.86
N TRP A 215 8.92 -4.70 1.22
CA TRP A 215 8.82 -4.29 2.60
C TRP A 215 7.59 -3.43 2.84
N PHE A 216 6.65 -3.97 3.63
CA PHE A 216 5.47 -3.25 4.08
C PHE A 216 5.69 -2.70 5.49
N PHE A 217 5.92 -1.39 5.60
CA PHE A 217 5.82 -0.65 6.86
C PHE A 217 4.56 0.21 6.89
N ALA A 218 3.54 -0.29 7.56
CA ALA A 218 2.42 0.55 7.95
C ALA A 218 2.65 1.05 9.37
N ARG A 219 2.78 2.38 9.55
CA ARG A 219 2.74 3.03 10.86
C ARG A 219 1.54 3.97 10.93
N VAL A 220 0.68 3.79 11.93
CA VAL A 220 -0.50 4.65 12.13
C VAL A 220 -0.26 5.51 13.36
N LYS A 221 -0.36 6.84 13.26
CA LYS A 221 -0.33 7.73 14.43
C LYS A 221 -1.75 7.86 15.03
N PRO A 222 -1.85 8.28 16.31
CA PRO A 222 -3.12 8.46 17.03
C PRO A 222 -4.14 9.39 16.36
N GLY A 223 -5.43 9.14 16.60
CA GLY A 223 -6.52 10.12 16.43
C GLY A 223 -7.52 9.86 15.29
N MET A 224 -7.96 8.62 15.06
CA MET A 224 -8.84 8.29 13.93
C MET A 224 -10.03 7.41 14.32
N ASN A 225 -11.23 7.74 13.82
CA ASN A 225 -12.46 7.04 14.21
C ASN A 225 -12.69 5.76 13.39
N PHE A 226 -12.56 5.82 12.07
CA PHE A 226 -12.82 4.69 11.17
C PHE A 226 -11.79 4.56 10.06
N LYS A 227 -11.23 3.36 9.89
CA LYS A 227 -10.25 3.05 8.83
C LYS A 227 -10.59 1.75 8.10
N ILE A 228 -10.65 1.80 6.78
CA ILE A 228 -10.75 0.62 5.91
C ILE A 228 -9.55 0.60 4.98
N ASN A 229 -8.70 -0.41 5.12
CA ASN A 229 -7.59 -0.64 4.19
C ASN A 229 -7.85 -1.95 3.44
N ILE A 230 -7.85 -1.89 2.10
CA ILE A 230 -8.01 -3.05 1.23
C ILE A 230 -6.74 -3.12 0.36
N LEU A 231 -5.88 -4.12 0.58
CA LEU A 231 -4.71 -4.35 -0.26
C LEU A 231 -4.81 -5.70 -0.98
N PRO A 232 -5.40 -5.74 -2.18
CA PRO A 232 -5.27 -6.86 -3.08
C PRO A 232 -3.92 -6.83 -3.81
N ALA A 233 -2.97 -7.66 -3.38
CA ALA A 233 -1.69 -7.83 -4.05
C ALA A 233 -1.67 -9.12 -4.89
N ARG A 234 -1.20 -9.02 -6.14
CA ARG A 234 -0.91 -10.17 -7.01
C ARG A 234 0.55 -10.15 -7.40
N LEU A 235 1.31 -11.11 -6.88
CA LEU A 235 2.72 -11.26 -7.12
C LEU A 235 2.97 -12.54 -7.94
N ILE A 236 3.67 -12.40 -9.05
CA ILE A 236 4.14 -13.52 -9.86
C ILE A 236 5.66 -13.38 -9.96
N THR A 237 6.42 -14.19 -9.21
CA THR A 237 7.88 -14.08 -9.23
C THR A 237 8.63 -15.39 -9.20
N MET A 238 9.91 -15.43 -9.58
CA MET A 238 10.72 -16.64 -9.34
C MET A 238 11.12 -16.74 -7.88
N ALA A 239 11.61 -15.64 -7.29
CA ALA A 239 11.94 -15.54 -5.88
C ALA A 239 11.27 -14.31 -5.25
N ALA A 240 10.70 -14.47 -4.06
CA ALA A 240 10.15 -13.38 -3.28
C ALA A 240 10.62 -13.45 -1.83
N LEU A 241 11.08 -12.32 -1.31
CA LEU A 241 11.22 -12.08 0.12
C LEU A 241 10.26 -10.97 0.51
N VAL A 242 9.21 -11.34 1.25
CA VAL A 242 8.14 -10.41 1.63
C VAL A 242 8.14 -10.25 3.14
N TRP A 243 8.26 -9.00 3.59
CA TRP A 243 8.24 -8.66 5.00
C TRP A 243 7.09 -7.71 5.31
N PHE A 244 6.17 -8.16 6.16
CA PHE A 244 5.10 -7.35 6.72
C PHE A 244 5.45 -6.89 8.13
N LEU A 245 5.53 -5.57 8.34
CA LEU A 245 5.55 -4.95 9.67
C LEU A 245 4.39 -3.95 9.83
N PRO A 246 3.13 -4.41 9.97
CA PRO A 246 2.09 -3.55 10.48
C PRO A 246 2.39 -3.19 11.95
N CYS A 247 2.72 -1.92 12.18
CA CYS A 247 2.81 -1.30 13.50
C CYS A 247 1.69 -0.28 13.64
N VAL A 248 0.87 -0.41 14.67
CA VAL A 248 -0.22 0.54 14.91
C VAL A 248 0.07 1.24 16.23
N ASP A 249 0.33 2.55 16.17
CA ASP A 249 0.45 3.39 17.37
C ASP A 249 -0.97 3.85 17.79
N SER A 250 -1.12 4.13 19.09
CA SER A 250 -2.38 4.07 19.87
C SER A 250 -3.50 5.06 19.47
N SER A 251 -4.76 4.74 19.81
CA SER A 251 -6.00 5.57 19.69
C SER A 251 -6.78 5.54 18.36
N VAL A 252 -7.18 4.35 17.89
CA VAL A 252 -8.17 4.19 16.81
C VAL A 252 -9.40 3.44 17.33
N ALA A 253 -10.60 3.99 17.07
CA ALA A 253 -11.84 3.38 17.56
C ALA A 253 -12.22 2.10 16.77
N PHE A 254 -12.19 2.18 15.43
CA PHE A 254 -12.48 1.06 14.54
C PHE A 254 -11.46 0.96 13.39
N GLU A 255 -10.74 -0.15 13.33
CA GLU A 255 -9.82 -0.47 12.23
C GLU A 255 -10.18 -1.80 11.58
N ASN A 256 -10.53 -1.76 10.29
CA ASN A 256 -10.74 -2.93 9.45
C ASN A 256 -9.65 -2.99 8.36
N THR A 257 -8.78 -3.98 8.45
CA THR A 257 -7.74 -4.23 7.43
C THR A 257 -8.05 -5.53 6.70
N PHE A 258 -8.24 -5.43 5.39
CA PHE A 258 -8.42 -6.55 4.47
C PHE A 258 -7.17 -6.67 3.59
N LEU A 259 -6.41 -7.75 3.77
CA LEU A 259 -5.29 -8.10 2.89
C LEU A 259 -5.69 -9.32 2.08
N CYS A 260 -5.64 -9.22 0.76
CA CYS A 260 -5.96 -10.32 -0.15
C CYS A 260 -4.78 -10.54 -1.08
N GLU A 261 -3.88 -11.44 -0.69
CA GLU A 261 -2.63 -11.66 -1.41
C GLU A 261 -2.68 -12.96 -2.19
N ARG A 262 -2.23 -12.87 -3.44
CA ARG A 262 -2.01 -14.04 -4.29
C ARG A 262 -0.55 -14.04 -4.73
N LEU A 263 0.23 -14.95 -4.15
CA LEU A 263 1.63 -15.15 -4.47
C LEU A 263 1.76 -16.42 -5.32
N ILE A 264 2.33 -16.29 -6.52
CA ILE A 264 2.71 -17.42 -7.37
C ILE A 264 4.22 -17.32 -7.55
N THR A 265 4.99 -18.18 -6.87
CA THR A 265 6.46 -18.11 -6.96
C THR A 265 7.16 -19.47 -6.99
N MET A 266 8.41 -19.54 -7.43
CA MET A 266 9.18 -20.78 -7.27
C MET A 266 9.67 -20.93 -5.82
N ALA A 267 10.22 -19.85 -5.26
CA ALA A 267 10.62 -19.77 -3.87
C ALA A 267 10.02 -18.53 -3.19
N ALA A 268 9.49 -18.69 -1.99
CA ALA A 268 9.01 -17.57 -1.17
C ALA A 268 9.54 -17.68 0.26
N PHE A 269 10.05 -16.56 0.78
CA PHE A 269 10.25 -16.34 2.19
C PHE A 269 9.30 -15.23 2.63
N VAL A 270 8.29 -15.58 3.43
CA VAL A 270 7.28 -14.63 3.89
C VAL A 270 7.37 -14.51 5.40
N ARG A 271 7.63 -13.29 5.88
CA ARG A 271 7.70 -12.99 7.32
C ARG A 271 6.65 -11.97 7.69
N PHE A 272 5.77 -12.37 8.61
CA PHE A 272 4.78 -11.49 9.21
C PHE A 272 5.24 -11.11 10.63
N LEU A 273 5.40 -9.81 10.88
CA LEU A 273 5.59 -9.23 12.21
C LEU A 273 4.44 -8.27 12.47
N SER A 274 3.42 -8.68 13.21
CA SER A 274 2.40 -7.74 13.68
C SER A 274 2.75 -7.25 15.07
N CYS A 275 2.80 -5.93 15.26
CA CYS A 275 2.95 -5.30 16.57
C CYS A 275 1.85 -4.25 16.73
N VAL A 276 1.11 -4.29 17.85
CA VAL A 276 0.02 -3.36 18.12
C VAL A 276 0.32 -2.67 19.44
N TYR A 277 0.44 -1.34 19.46
CA TYR A 277 0.65 -0.53 20.68
C TYR A 277 -0.65 0.19 21.07
N ALA A 278 -1.18 -0.16 22.26
CA ALA A 278 -2.20 0.43 23.15
C ALA A 278 -3.47 1.18 22.64
N ASP A 279 -4.52 1.13 23.46
CA ASP A 279 -5.83 1.82 23.41
C ASP A 279 -6.59 1.77 22.07
N MET A 280 -7.20 0.61 21.79
CA MET A 280 -8.18 0.44 20.71
C MET A 280 -9.44 -0.28 21.18
N THR A 281 -10.61 0.22 20.77
CA THR A 281 -11.91 -0.35 21.14
C THR A 281 -12.27 -1.58 20.29
N PHE A 282 -12.09 -1.51 18.96
CA PHE A 282 -12.39 -2.61 18.05
C PHE A 282 -11.39 -2.68 16.89
N LYS A 283 -10.85 -3.88 16.65
CA LYS A 283 -9.98 -4.15 15.50
C LYS A 283 -10.36 -5.46 14.82
N SER A 284 -10.65 -5.39 13.53
CA SER A 284 -10.81 -6.56 12.67
C SER A 284 -9.69 -6.63 11.64
N MET A 285 -9.00 -7.76 11.62
CA MET A 285 -8.01 -8.07 10.60
C MET A 285 -8.47 -9.30 9.82
N ILE A 286 -8.67 -9.14 8.51
CA ILE A 286 -9.00 -10.23 7.60
C ILE A 286 -7.83 -10.40 6.65
N LEU A 287 -7.09 -11.50 6.82
CA LEU A 287 -5.98 -11.90 5.96
C LEU A 287 -6.47 -13.06 5.09
N TYR A 288 -6.48 -12.87 3.78
CA TYR A 288 -6.68 -13.93 2.81
C TYR A 288 -5.42 -14.08 1.98
N GLU A 289 -4.71 -15.19 2.15
CA GLU A 289 -3.47 -15.45 1.43
C GLU A 289 -3.59 -16.73 0.61
N ARG A 290 -3.32 -16.63 -0.69
CA ARG A 290 -3.21 -17.78 -1.59
C ARG A 290 -1.80 -17.85 -2.13
N LEU A 291 -1.02 -18.79 -1.60
CA LEU A 291 0.37 -19.03 -1.97
C LEU A 291 0.46 -20.31 -2.80
N ILE A 292 0.98 -20.20 -4.01
CA ILE A 292 1.26 -21.32 -4.91
C ILE A 292 2.76 -21.30 -5.20
N THR A 293 3.54 -22.20 -4.56
CA THR A 293 5.00 -22.20 -4.74
C THR A 293 5.64 -23.57 -4.77
N MET A 294 6.87 -23.69 -5.27
CA MET A 294 7.61 -24.96 -5.14
C MET A 294 8.16 -25.11 -3.72
N ALA A 295 8.77 -24.05 -3.18
CA ALA A 295 9.26 -23.99 -1.82
C ALA A 295 8.74 -22.74 -1.11
N ALA A 296 8.28 -22.89 0.14
CA ALA A 296 7.86 -21.79 0.98
C ALA A 296 8.48 -21.89 2.37
N LEU A 297 9.03 -20.79 2.86
CA LEU A 297 9.35 -20.60 4.27
C LEU A 297 8.46 -19.47 4.80
N VAL A 298 7.57 -19.81 5.73
CA VAL A 298 6.60 -18.86 6.26
C VAL A 298 6.78 -18.73 7.75
N CYS A 299 7.11 -17.52 8.22
CA CYS A 299 7.26 -17.21 9.63
C CYS A 299 6.22 -16.19 10.09
N PHE A 300 5.43 -16.56 11.10
CA PHE A 300 4.48 -15.67 11.74
C PHE A 300 4.96 -15.31 13.13
N PHE A 301 5.09 -14.01 13.37
CA PHE A 301 5.21 -13.45 14.71
C PHE A 301 4.07 -12.47 14.91
N SER A 302 3.27 -12.74 15.94
CA SER A 302 2.29 -11.77 16.42
C SER A 302 2.65 -11.43 17.86
N ASP A 303 2.91 -10.16 18.10
CA ASP A 303 3.03 -9.60 19.44
C ASP A 303 1.89 -8.61 19.65
N VAL A 304 1.22 -8.72 20.78
CA VAL A 304 0.03 -7.94 21.10
C VAL A 304 0.29 -7.27 22.43
N ASN A 305 0.32 -5.92 22.46
CA ASN A 305 0.48 -5.20 23.71
C ASN A 305 -0.83 -5.12 24.53
N PRO A 306 -0.73 -4.94 25.86
CA PRO A 306 -1.86 -4.65 26.75
C PRO A 306 -2.73 -3.47 26.27
N GLY A 307 -4.05 -3.52 26.53
CA GLY A 307 -4.94 -2.34 26.41
C GLY A 307 -6.01 -2.36 25.30
N MET A 308 -6.42 -3.52 24.78
CA MET A 308 -7.53 -3.60 23.81
C MET A 308 -8.76 -4.30 24.38
N LEU A 309 -9.95 -3.78 24.07
CA LEU A 309 -11.23 -4.34 24.52
C LEU A 309 -11.67 -5.54 23.67
N PHE A 310 -11.70 -5.38 22.34
CA PHE A 310 -12.10 -6.42 21.40
C PHE A 310 -11.16 -6.51 20.19
N LYS A 311 -10.70 -7.72 19.89
CA LYS A 311 -9.88 -8.01 18.71
C LYS A 311 -10.39 -9.27 18.01
N SER A 312 -10.74 -9.14 16.73
CA SER A 312 -11.01 -10.26 15.84
C SER A 312 -9.95 -10.36 14.75
N ALA A 313 -9.33 -11.53 14.60
CA ALA A 313 -8.46 -11.81 13.46
C ALA A 313 -8.98 -13.04 12.74
N ILE A 314 -9.28 -12.91 11.45
CA ILE A 314 -9.62 -14.02 10.57
C ILE A 314 -8.46 -14.16 9.59
N ILE A 315 -7.79 -15.30 9.64
CA ILE A 315 -6.66 -15.61 8.79
C ILE A 315 -7.03 -16.85 7.97
N CYS A 316 -7.30 -16.64 6.69
CA CYS A 316 -7.61 -17.69 5.74
C CYS A 316 -6.41 -17.88 4.82
N LYS A 317 -5.67 -18.98 5.00
CA LYS A 317 -4.53 -19.33 4.14
C LYS A 317 -4.85 -20.51 3.27
N ARG A 318 -4.48 -20.42 2.00
CA ARG A 318 -4.45 -21.55 1.07
C ARG A 318 -3.04 -21.67 0.51
N LEU A 319 -2.30 -22.64 1.03
CA LEU A 319 -0.94 -22.94 0.62
C LEU A 319 -0.96 -24.18 -0.28
N ILE A 320 -0.45 -24.05 -1.50
CA ILE A 320 -0.26 -25.17 -2.43
C ILE A 320 1.23 -25.21 -2.76
N THR A 321 1.99 -26.13 -2.15
CA THR A 321 3.44 -26.18 -2.38
C THR A 321 4.02 -27.58 -2.48
N MET A 322 5.22 -27.73 -3.05
CA MET A 322 5.91 -29.02 -2.99
C MET A 322 6.56 -29.21 -1.62
N ALA A 323 7.23 -28.19 -1.11
CA ALA A 323 7.83 -28.16 0.22
C ALA A 323 7.41 -26.90 1.00
N ALA A 324 7.08 -27.05 2.28
CA ALA A 324 6.78 -25.94 3.17
C ALA A 324 7.49 -26.09 4.51
N LEU A 325 8.12 -25.01 4.98
CA LEU A 325 8.58 -24.85 6.36
C LEU A 325 7.78 -23.72 7.00
N ILE A 326 6.94 -24.05 7.98
CA ILE A 326 6.03 -23.10 8.62
C ILE A 326 6.40 -22.95 10.07
N TRP A 327 6.60 -21.70 10.50
CA TRP A 327 6.89 -21.36 11.89
C TRP A 327 5.85 -20.40 12.44
N LEU A 328 5.17 -20.80 13.52
CA LEU A 328 4.07 -20.05 14.13
C LEU A 328 4.43 -19.67 15.57
N PHE A 329 4.59 -18.36 15.81
CA PHE A 329 4.89 -17.77 17.11
C PHE A 329 3.86 -16.72 17.54
N PRO A 330 2.70 -17.15 18.04
CA PRO A 330 1.81 -16.24 18.73
C PRO A 330 2.35 -15.95 20.15
N ARG A 331 2.57 -14.67 20.46
CA ARG A 331 2.81 -14.19 21.82
C ARG A 331 1.68 -13.25 22.23
N VAL A 332 1.13 -13.46 23.42
CA VAL A 332 0.05 -12.65 23.97
C VAL A 332 0.54 -12.03 25.26
N LYS A 333 0.62 -10.69 25.32
CA LYS A 333 0.93 -9.97 26.57
C LYS A 333 -0.32 -9.86 27.46
N PRO A 334 -0.13 -9.68 28.78
CA PRO A 334 -1.22 -9.52 29.74
C PRO A 334 -2.20 -8.37 29.42
N GLY A 335 -3.48 -8.46 29.84
CA GLY A 335 -4.41 -7.32 29.87
C GLY A 335 -5.43 -7.15 28.73
N MET A 336 -5.93 -8.23 28.12
CA MET A 336 -6.98 -8.19 27.08
C MET A 336 -8.32 -8.78 27.58
N LYS A 337 -9.45 -8.14 27.27
CA LYS A 337 -10.79 -8.60 27.71
C LYS A 337 -11.38 -9.68 26.78
N PHE A 338 -11.48 -9.41 25.48
CA PHE A 338 -12.05 -10.35 24.50
C PHE A 338 -11.18 -10.48 23.26
N LYS A 339 -10.86 -11.73 22.89
CA LYS A 339 -10.03 -12.03 21.73
C LYS A 339 -10.60 -13.23 20.97
N ILE A 340 -10.91 -13.03 19.70
CA ILE A 340 -11.34 -14.07 18.76
C ILE A 340 -10.30 -14.18 17.66
N ILE A 341 -9.66 -15.35 17.56
CA ILE A 341 -8.81 -15.66 16.41
C ILE A 341 -9.44 -16.85 15.69
N ILE A 342 -9.68 -16.68 14.39
CA ILE A 342 -10.09 -17.74 13.48
C ILE A 342 -8.94 -17.95 12.49
N LEU A 343 -8.25 -19.09 12.60
CA LEU A 343 -7.28 -19.53 11.61
C LEU A 343 -7.93 -20.62 10.77
N CYS A 344 -8.07 -20.38 9.47
CA CYS A 344 -8.51 -21.35 8.49
C CYS A 344 -7.34 -21.61 7.55
N GLU A 345 -6.59 -22.68 7.78
CA GLU A 345 -5.46 -23.06 6.95
C GLU A 345 -5.82 -24.27 6.09
N ARG A 346 -5.66 -24.12 4.78
CA ARG A 346 -5.74 -25.24 3.84
C ARG A 346 -4.37 -25.42 3.19
N LEU A 347 -3.68 -26.48 3.60
CA LEU A 347 -2.35 -26.80 3.13
C LEU A 347 -2.43 -28.04 2.24
N ILE A 348 -1.95 -27.90 1.01
CA ILE A 348 -1.85 -29.00 0.05
C ILE A 348 -0.37 -29.09 -0.34
N THR A 349 0.37 -30.04 0.23
CA THR A 349 1.81 -30.15 -0.03
C THR A 349 2.34 -31.56 -0.13
N MET A 350 3.44 -31.77 -0.86
CA MET A 350 4.12 -33.07 -0.83
C MET A 350 4.86 -33.29 0.48
N ALA A 351 5.59 -32.27 0.97
CA ALA A 351 6.31 -32.30 2.24
C ALA A 351 6.07 -31.03 3.06
N ALA A 352 5.69 -31.18 4.32
CA ALA A 352 5.53 -30.06 5.25
C ALA A 352 6.32 -30.28 6.55
N PHE A 353 6.98 -29.23 7.02
CA PHE A 353 7.55 -29.16 8.35
C PHE A 353 6.91 -27.98 9.08
N VAL A 354 6.13 -28.27 10.11
CA VAL A 354 5.34 -27.27 10.83
C VAL A 354 5.80 -27.22 12.28
N TRP A 355 6.23 -26.04 12.71
CA TRP A 355 6.64 -25.79 14.09
C TRP A 355 5.70 -24.79 14.74
N PHE A 356 5.07 -25.20 15.84
CA PHE A 356 4.22 -24.35 16.67
C PHE A 356 4.88 -24.06 18.01
N LEU A 357 4.97 -22.77 18.35
CA LEU A 357 5.49 -22.31 19.65
C LEU A 357 4.59 -21.25 20.31
N PRO A 358 3.36 -21.60 20.73
CA PRO A 358 2.49 -20.68 21.44
C PRO A 358 3.06 -20.34 22.83
N CYS A 359 3.14 -19.04 23.13
CA CYS A 359 3.42 -18.51 24.47
C CYS A 359 2.24 -17.65 24.91
N VAL A 360 1.61 -18.02 26.03
CA VAL A 360 0.47 -17.27 26.57
C VAL A 360 0.83 -16.73 27.95
N ASP A 361 0.78 -15.39 28.10
CA ASP A 361 0.92 -14.75 29.40
C ASP A 361 -0.40 -14.85 30.21
N PRO A 362 -0.37 -14.94 31.55
CA PRO A 362 -1.48 -15.41 32.38
C PRO A 362 -2.54 -14.34 32.75
N SER A 363 -3.09 -13.55 31.81
CA SER A 363 -4.16 -12.59 32.19
C SER A 363 -5.14 -12.19 31.08
N VAL A 364 -5.60 -13.16 30.30
CA VAL A 364 -6.69 -12.94 29.33
C VAL A 364 -8.00 -13.46 29.92
N ALA A 365 -9.03 -12.61 29.99
CA ALA A 365 -10.31 -12.97 30.61
C ALA A 365 -11.13 -13.95 29.75
N PHE A 366 -11.13 -13.75 28.43
CA PHE A 366 -11.80 -14.61 27.46
C PHE A 366 -11.02 -14.70 26.15
N GLU A 367 -10.54 -15.90 25.83
CA GLU A 367 -9.86 -16.19 24.57
C GLU A 367 -10.53 -17.37 23.85
N ASN A 368 -11.05 -17.10 22.65
CA ASN A 368 -11.55 -18.12 21.73
C ASN A 368 -10.61 -18.21 20.52
N THR A 369 -9.93 -19.34 20.40
CA THR A 369 -9.10 -19.67 19.24
C THR A 369 -9.75 -20.81 18.48
N PHE A 370 -10.19 -20.51 17.25
CA PHE A 370 -10.68 -21.51 16.30
C PHE A 370 -9.57 -21.81 15.31
N LEU A 371 -9.10 -23.06 15.31
CA LEU A 371 -8.15 -23.57 14.34
C LEU A 371 -8.89 -24.57 13.46
N CYS A 372 -9.06 -24.23 12.18
CA CYS A 372 -9.56 -25.14 11.16
C CYS A 372 -8.41 -25.41 10.21
N GLU A 373 -7.72 -26.52 10.43
CA GLU A 373 -6.58 -26.96 9.61
C GLU A 373 -7.02 -28.14 8.75
N ARG A 374 -6.91 -27.96 7.44
CA ARG A 374 -7.06 -29.04 6.48
C ARG A 374 -5.72 -29.25 5.79
N LEU A 375 -5.03 -30.30 6.22
CA LEU A 375 -3.73 -30.68 5.73
C LEU A 375 -3.87 -31.91 4.80
N ILE A 376 -3.51 -31.72 3.53
CA ILE A 376 -3.48 -32.79 2.53
C ILE A 376 -2.02 -32.96 2.13
N THR A 377 -1.34 -33.97 2.66
CA THR A 377 0.10 -34.15 2.43
C THR A 377 0.56 -35.60 2.34
N MET A 378 1.54 -35.86 1.48
CA MET A 378 2.21 -37.16 1.43
C MET A 378 3.16 -37.37 2.62
N ALA A 379 3.82 -36.31 3.10
CA ALA A 379 4.71 -36.35 4.26
C ALA A 379 4.59 -35.06 5.10
N ALA A 380 4.42 -35.22 6.41
CA ALA A 380 4.36 -34.10 7.34
C ALA A 380 5.17 -34.40 8.60
N PHE A 381 5.90 -33.39 9.08
CA PHE A 381 6.50 -33.39 10.41
C PHE A 381 5.97 -32.19 11.17
N VAL A 382 5.22 -32.46 12.24
CA VAL A 382 4.59 -31.43 13.06
C VAL A 382 5.20 -31.48 14.46
N TRP A 383 5.75 -30.36 14.91
CA TRP A 383 6.31 -30.22 16.25
C TRP A 383 5.55 -29.15 17.03
N PHE A 384 5.11 -29.51 18.25
CA PHE A 384 4.46 -28.61 19.18
C PHE A 384 5.33 -28.37 20.40
N LEU A 385 5.47 -27.11 20.82
CA LEU A 385 6.09 -26.75 22.09
C LEU A 385 5.22 -25.74 22.80
N PHE A 386 4.60 -26.16 23.90
CA PHE A 386 3.70 -25.33 24.70
C PHE A 386 4.47 -24.72 25.88
N CYS A 387 4.32 -23.40 26.06
CA CYS A 387 4.72 -22.72 27.29
C CYS A 387 3.44 -22.15 27.94
N VAL A 388 3.02 -22.76 29.06
CA VAL A 388 1.81 -22.37 29.79
C VAL A 388 2.23 -21.82 31.15
N TYR A 389 1.79 -20.59 31.45
CA TYR A 389 1.84 -20.00 32.79
C TYR A 389 0.46 -20.11 33.48
N ALA A 390 0.43 -20.17 34.81
CA ALA A 390 -0.61 -20.88 35.58
C ALA A 390 -1.94 -20.17 35.90
N ASP A 391 -2.25 -18.95 35.44
CA ASP A 391 -3.49 -18.24 35.84
C ASP A 391 -4.37 -17.83 34.63
N MET A 392 -5.34 -18.66 34.23
CA MET A 392 -6.38 -18.26 33.24
C MET A 392 -7.80 -18.64 33.71
N THR A 393 -8.74 -17.71 33.57
CA THR A 393 -10.13 -17.86 34.05
C THR A 393 -11.03 -18.66 33.11
N PHE A 394 -10.89 -18.52 31.79
CA PHE A 394 -11.64 -19.30 30.80
C PHE A 394 -10.93 -19.29 29.44
N LYS A 395 -10.66 -20.48 28.89
CA LYS A 395 -10.01 -20.66 27.59
C LYS A 395 -10.74 -21.73 26.79
N SER A 396 -11.22 -21.39 25.60
CA SER A 396 -11.79 -22.36 24.65
C SER A 396 -10.92 -22.39 23.39
N SER A 397 -10.31 -23.55 23.14
CA SER A 397 -9.56 -23.81 21.91
C SER A 397 -10.23 -24.98 21.20
N ILE A 398 -10.79 -24.72 20.02
CA ILE A 398 -11.37 -25.77 19.19
C ILE A 398 -10.45 -25.96 18.00
N LEU A 399 -9.86 -27.15 17.95
CA LEU A 399 -8.95 -27.58 16.90
C LEU A 399 -9.69 -28.62 16.05
N TYR A 400 -10.00 -28.24 14.81
CA TYR A 400 -10.49 -29.14 13.78
C TYR A 400 -9.35 -29.44 12.83
N GLU A 401 -8.76 -30.62 12.99
CA GLU A 401 -7.71 -31.13 12.11
C GLU A 401 -8.29 -32.26 11.26
N ILE A 402 -8.29 -32.05 9.95
CA ILE A 402 -8.60 -33.11 8.98
C ILE A 402 -7.31 -33.40 8.24
N LEU A 403 -6.62 -34.46 8.69
CA LEU A 403 -5.44 -35.00 8.04
C LEU A 403 -5.86 -36.01 6.97
N ILE A 404 -5.49 -35.74 5.72
CA ILE A 404 -5.63 -36.70 4.62
C ILE A 404 -4.22 -36.98 4.11
N THR A 405 -3.67 -38.13 4.51
CA THR A 405 -2.36 -38.65 4.07
C THR A 405 -2.49 -39.47 2.79
#